data_AF-K1QF17-F1
#
_entry.id   AF-K1QF17-F1
#
_cell.length_a   1.000
_cell.length_b   1.000
_cell.length_c   1.000
_cell.angle_alpha   90.00
_cell.angle_beta   90.00
_cell.angle_gamma   90.00
#
_symmetry.space_group_name_H-M   'P 1'
#
loop_
_entity.id
_entity.type
_entity.pdbx_description
1 polymer ?
#
loop_
_entity_poly.entity_id
_entity_poly.type
_entity_poly.pdbx_seq_one_letter_code
_entity_poly.pdbx_strand_id
1 'polypeptide(L)'
;MTDLGFQQYEQSVSNFTSKLLDIKRNIDYIIANTKHVDLAQGQNIIDNIHKHLEYYELLSDKYITYLRGHRTVESSNEEASHRLVRSSLCDKTAAFVNQLQSALPKMESSKAPSIVPSVISGKSGSSQLTAVWMQHSANVEKAKARLKYAAEEAELIKQEAALKASRNLLTVKRELEEAESGLSAICKVLDFSQSATKSVESDHGSCKPPVSSKFHVLRYMDDNRDDRTPLQMFLLK
;
A
#
# COMPACT_ATOMS: atom_id res chain seq x y z
N MET A 1 6.55 -28.29 6.54
CA MET A 1 5.94 -27.88 7.81
C MET A 1 4.87 -28.90 8.16
N THR A 2 4.79 -29.37 9.40
CA THR A 2 3.68 -30.24 9.85
C THR A 2 2.49 -29.39 10.26
N ASP A 3 1.27 -29.91 10.20
CA ASP A 3 0.06 -29.16 10.58
C ASP A 3 0.14 -28.61 12.01
N LEU A 4 0.75 -29.37 12.93
CA LEU A 4 1.00 -28.94 14.31
C LEU A 4 2.01 -27.77 14.37
N GLY A 5 3.06 -27.81 13.56
CA GLY A 5 4.07 -26.75 13.50
C GLY A 5 3.51 -25.46 12.89
N PHE A 6 2.61 -25.57 11.91
CA PHE A 6 1.92 -24.43 11.34
C PHE A 6 0.97 -23.77 12.35
N GLN A 7 0.20 -24.56 13.11
CA GLN A 7 -0.66 -24.02 14.18
C GLN A 7 0.13 -23.28 15.26
N GLN A 8 1.27 -23.82 15.69
CA GLN A 8 2.13 -23.16 16.67
C GLN A 8 2.73 -21.85 16.14
N TYR A 9 3.04 -21.81 14.84
CA TYR A 9 3.50 -20.61 14.16
C TYR A 9 2.42 -19.52 14.15
N GLU A 10 1.24 -19.83 13.67
CA GLU A 10 0.09 -18.90 13.61
C GLU A 10 -0.28 -18.37 14.99
N GLN A 11 -0.28 -19.23 16.01
CA GLN A 11 -0.56 -18.83 17.39
C GLN A 11 0.50 -17.84 17.90
N SER A 12 1.78 -18.09 17.62
CA SER A 12 2.88 -17.21 18.03
C SER A 12 2.81 -15.86 17.32
N VAL A 13 2.59 -15.86 16.01
CA VAL A 13 2.36 -14.66 15.18
C VAL A 13 1.21 -13.82 15.74
N SER A 14 0.07 -14.45 16.03
CA SER A 14 -1.10 -13.79 16.61
C SER A 14 -0.80 -13.17 17.98
N ASN A 15 -0.06 -13.88 18.84
CA ASN A 15 0.34 -13.40 20.15
C ASN A 15 1.26 -12.18 20.09
N PHE A 16 2.28 -12.19 19.22
CA PHE A 16 3.16 -11.03 19.02
C PHE A 16 2.39 -9.84 18.46
N THR A 17 1.60 -10.08 17.42
CA THR A 17 0.81 -9.05 16.74
C THR A 17 -0.15 -8.36 17.69
N SER A 18 -0.88 -9.13 18.52
CA SER A 18 -1.83 -8.58 19.49
C SER A 18 -1.14 -7.67 20.51
N LYS A 19 -0.02 -8.12 21.10
CA LYS A 19 0.74 -7.33 22.08
C LYS A 19 1.33 -6.05 21.48
N LEU A 20 1.89 -6.14 20.27
CA LEU A 20 2.42 -4.99 19.55
C LEU A 20 1.32 -3.98 19.24
N LEU A 21 0.14 -4.47 18.85
CA LEU A 21 -1.01 -3.66 18.52
C LEU A 21 -1.59 -2.94 19.75
N ASP A 22 -1.59 -3.57 20.92
CA ASP A 22 -1.99 -2.92 22.19
C ASP A 22 -1.04 -1.78 22.56
N ILE A 23 0.28 -1.98 22.42
CA ILE A 23 1.26 -0.92 22.69
C ILE A 23 1.10 0.23 21.68
N LYS A 24 0.92 -0.09 20.39
CA LYS A 24 0.64 0.91 19.34
C LYS A 24 -0.61 1.72 19.66
N ARG A 25 -1.69 1.08 20.09
CA ARG A 25 -2.94 1.77 20.51
C ARG A 25 -2.69 2.72 21.68
N ASN A 26 -1.86 2.34 22.65
CA ASN A 26 -1.50 3.23 23.76
C ASN A 26 -0.74 4.47 23.27
N ILE A 27 0.22 4.31 22.36
CA ILE A 27 0.94 5.43 21.74
C ILE A 27 -0.04 6.32 20.96
N ASP A 28 -0.89 5.73 20.13
CA ASP A 28 -1.90 6.44 19.35
C ASP A 28 -2.87 7.23 20.24
N TYR A 29 -3.27 6.67 21.38
CA TYR A 29 -4.11 7.31 22.38
C TYR A 29 -3.43 8.52 23.02
N ILE A 30 -2.15 8.40 23.41
CA ILE A 30 -1.39 9.52 23.97
C ILE A 30 -1.28 10.65 22.93
N ILE A 31 -0.93 10.33 21.69
CA ILE A 31 -0.82 11.30 20.59
C ILE A 31 -2.16 12.01 20.35
N ALA A 32 -3.27 11.27 20.32
CA ALA A 32 -4.60 11.85 20.06
C ALA A 32 -5.04 12.81 21.16
N ASN A 33 -4.79 12.46 22.42
CA ASN A 33 -5.26 13.23 23.57
C ASN A 33 -4.41 14.46 23.88
N THR A 34 -3.20 14.56 23.31
CA THR A 34 -2.30 15.69 23.59
C THR A 34 -2.78 17.02 23.00
N LYS A 35 -3.73 17.01 22.05
CA LYS A 35 -4.32 18.23 21.47
C LYS A 35 -4.99 19.16 22.49
N HIS A 36 -5.28 18.66 23.69
CA HIS A 36 -5.98 19.39 24.76
C HIS A 36 -5.16 19.53 26.06
N VAL A 37 -3.87 19.17 26.04
CA VAL A 37 -3.06 19.11 27.27
C VAL A 37 -2.24 20.38 27.45
N ASP A 38 -2.14 20.83 28.70
CA ASP A 38 -1.27 21.92 29.14
C ASP A 38 0.19 21.65 28.73
N LEU A 39 0.83 22.64 28.11
CA LEU A 39 2.25 22.61 27.72
C LEU A 39 3.17 22.25 28.90
N ALA A 40 2.76 22.56 30.14
CA ALA A 40 3.48 22.16 31.35
C ALA A 40 3.68 20.64 31.49
N GLN A 41 2.80 19.82 30.90
CA GLN A 41 2.91 18.35 30.92
C GLN A 41 3.66 17.78 29.70
N GLY A 42 4.11 18.63 28.77
CA GLY A 42 4.66 18.15 27.51
C GLY A 42 5.89 17.24 27.68
N GLN A 43 6.78 17.54 28.62
CA GLN A 43 7.93 16.68 28.89
C GLN A 43 7.51 15.29 29.41
N ASN A 44 6.53 15.22 30.31
CA ASN A 44 5.99 13.96 30.82
C ASN A 44 5.38 13.11 29.70
N ILE A 45 4.66 13.75 28.77
CA ILE A 45 4.09 13.09 27.60
C ILE A 45 5.19 12.49 26.72
N ILE A 46 6.26 13.24 26.45
CA ILE A 46 7.41 12.76 25.66
C ILE A 46 8.03 11.54 26.34
N ASP A 47 8.30 11.62 27.63
CA ASP A 47 8.94 10.55 28.38
C ASP A 47 8.07 9.28 28.39
N ASN A 48 6.75 9.44 28.54
CA ASN A 48 5.80 8.33 28.49
C ASN A 48 5.73 7.68 27.11
N ILE A 49 5.71 8.49 26.04
CA ILE A 49 5.76 7.99 24.67
C ILE A 49 7.06 7.22 24.41
N HIS A 50 8.21 7.75 24.82
CA HIS A 50 9.49 7.07 24.67
C HIS A 50 9.50 5.72 25.38
N LYS A 51 8.96 5.65 26.60
CA LYS A 51 8.83 4.39 27.34
C LYS A 51 8.00 3.35 26.58
N HIS A 52 6.86 3.76 26.02
CA HIS A 52 6.01 2.86 25.23
C HIS A 52 6.69 2.44 23.92
N LEU A 53 7.40 3.37 23.25
CA LEU A 53 8.13 3.09 22.01
C LEU A 53 9.29 2.11 22.25
N GLU A 54 10.09 2.32 23.31
CA GLU A 54 11.19 1.42 23.69
C GLU A 54 10.66 -0.01 23.93
N TYR A 55 9.54 -0.14 24.65
CA TYR A 55 8.92 -1.44 24.87
C TYR A 55 8.39 -2.08 23.57
N TYR A 56 7.81 -1.27 22.67
CA TYR A 56 7.39 -1.73 21.35
C TYR A 56 8.59 -2.24 20.53
N GLU A 57 9.69 -1.50 20.51
CA GLU A 57 10.91 -1.88 19.76
C GLU A 57 11.52 -3.17 20.29
N LEU A 58 11.62 -3.33 21.61
CA LEU A 58 12.12 -4.57 22.21
C LEU A 58 11.25 -5.79 21.83
N LEU A 59 9.93 -5.63 21.85
CA LEU A 59 9.03 -6.71 21.46
C LEU A 59 9.08 -6.98 19.94
N SER A 60 9.23 -5.93 19.15
CA SER A 60 9.37 -5.97 17.70
C SER A 60 10.63 -6.73 17.28
N ASP A 61 11.76 -6.50 17.94
CA ASP A 61 13.02 -7.22 17.67
C ASP A 61 12.91 -8.70 18.01
N LYS A 62 12.21 -9.04 19.11
CA LYS A 62 11.90 -10.44 19.45
C LYS A 62 11.03 -11.10 18.38
N TYR A 63 10.02 -10.38 17.89
CA TYR A 63 9.13 -10.89 16.84
C TYR A 63 9.88 -11.11 15.52
N ILE A 64 10.71 -10.17 15.09
CA ILE A 64 11.57 -10.31 13.89
C ILE A 64 12.51 -11.51 14.04
N THR A 65 13.13 -11.66 15.22
CA THR A 65 14.03 -12.80 15.49
C THR A 65 13.28 -14.13 15.38
N TYR A 66 12.06 -14.19 15.91
CA TYR A 66 11.17 -15.35 15.80
C TYR A 66 10.85 -15.68 14.33
N LEU A 67 10.41 -14.70 13.54
CA LEU A 67 10.06 -14.89 12.12
C LEU A 67 11.25 -15.37 11.28
N ARG A 68 12.45 -14.82 11.53
CA ARG A 68 13.69 -15.25 10.88
C ARG A 68 14.08 -16.70 11.21
N GLY A 69 13.69 -17.18 12.39
CA GLY A 69 13.93 -18.56 12.81
C GLY A 69 13.18 -19.59 11.97
N HIS A 70 12.00 -19.24 11.44
CA HIS A 70 11.15 -20.16 10.67
C HIS A 70 11.60 -20.36 9.22
N ARG A 71 12.29 -19.37 8.62
CA ARG A 71 12.86 -19.45 7.26
C ARG A 71 11.87 -19.90 6.18
N THR A 72 10.62 -19.43 6.25
CA THR A 72 9.62 -19.68 5.22
C THR A 72 9.27 -18.41 4.45
N VAL A 73 8.55 -18.56 3.34
CA VAL A 73 8.08 -17.41 2.55
C VAL A 73 7.07 -16.61 3.36
N GLU A 74 6.18 -17.28 4.08
CA GLU A 74 5.18 -16.68 4.95
C GLU A 74 5.84 -15.86 6.06
N SER A 75 6.86 -16.42 6.74
CA SER A 75 7.56 -15.71 7.81
C SER A 75 8.39 -14.53 7.30
N SER A 76 8.92 -14.63 6.08
CA SER A 76 9.63 -13.52 5.42
C SER A 76 8.69 -12.39 5.03
N ASN A 77 7.51 -12.72 4.50
CA ASN A 77 6.48 -11.74 4.14
C ASN A 77 5.94 -11.04 5.39
N GLU A 78 5.71 -11.79 6.46
CA GLU A 78 5.29 -11.25 7.76
C GLU A 78 6.37 -10.33 8.35
N GLU A 79 7.66 -10.69 8.27
CA GLU A 79 8.76 -9.82 8.70
C GLU A 79 8.76 -8.51 7.91
N ALA A 80 8.64 -8.59 6.58
CA ALA A 80 8.62 -7.41 5.72
C ALA A 80 7.44 -6.48 6.04
N SER A 81 6.24 -7.05 6.21
CA SER A 81 5.03 -6.31 6.62
C SER A 81 5.24 -5.62 7.98
N HIS A 82 5.72 -6.37 8.97
CA HIS A 82 5.95 -5.84 10.32
C HIS A 82 7.01 -4.73 10.34
N ARG A 83 8.06 -4.82 9.51
CA ARG A 83 9.06 -3.74 9.35
C ARG A 83 8.45 -2.43 8.86
N LEU A 84 7.52 -2.49 7.91
CA LEU A 84 6.81 -1.31 7.42
C LEU A 84 5.97 -0.67 8.53
N VAL A 85 5.23 -1.49 9.28
CA VAL A 85 4.42 -1.02 10.42
C VAL A 85 5.31 -0.37 11.48
N ARG A 86 6.43 -1.00 11.84
CA ARG A 86 7.41 -0.45 12.79
C ARG A 86 7.92 0.91 12.32
N SER A 87 8.39 1.02 11.07
CA SER A 87 8.92 2.28 10.54
C SER A 87 7.87 3.39 10.60
N SER A 88 6.65 3.09 10.13
CA SER A 88 5.54 4.05 10.16
C SER A 88 5.23 4.55 11.58
N LEU A 89 5.24 3.66 12.58
CA LEU A 89 5.02 4.04 13.97
C LEU A 89 6.16 4.90 14.52
N CYS A 90 7.42 4.54 14.26
CA CYS A 90 8.59 5.32 14.66
C CYS A 90 8.55 6.73 14.04
N ASP A 91 8.27 6.84 12.75
CA ASP A 91 8.20 8.12 12.03
C ASP A 91 7.08 9.02 12.58
N LYS A 92 5.89 8.44 12.79
CA LYS A 92 4.75 9.16 13.39
C LYS A 92 5.09 9.66 14.78
N THR A 93 5.71 8.81 15.59
CA THR A 93 6.06 9.14 16.98
C THR A 93 7.14 10.22 17.02
N ALA A 94 8.17 10.11 16.18
CA ALA A 94 9.22 11.12 16.05
C ALA A 94 8.68 12.47 15.59
N ALA A 95 7.81 12.49 14.58
CA ALA A 95 7.16 13.71 14.12
C ALA A 95 6.37 14.41 15.24
N PHE A 96 5.63 13.62 16.03
CA PHE A 96 4.88 14.12 17.18
C PHE A 96 5.79 14.66 18.29
N VAL A 97 6.83 13.91 18.68
CA VAL A 97 7.78 14.34 19.71
C VAL A 97 8.48 15.63 19.30
N ASN A 98 8.92 15.73 18.05
CA ASN A 98 9.54 16.95 17.51
C ASN A 98 8.57 18.15 17.54
N GLN A 99 7.31 17.93 17.18
CA GLN A 99 6.28 18.96 17.27
C GLN A 99 6.11 19.44 18.72
N LEU A 100 6.01 18.51 19.67
CA LEU A 100 5.82 18.84 21.08
C LEU A 100 7.04 19.59 21.65
N GLN A 101 8.24 19.11 21.37
CA GLN A 101 9.50 19.75 21.78
C GLN A 101 9.64 21.16 21.22
N SER A 102 9.18 21.39 19.98
CA SER A 102 9.20 22.73 19.36
C SER A 102 8.21 23.70 20.02
N ALA A 103 7.12 23.18 20.59
CA ALA A 103 6.09 23.97 21.25
C ALA A 103 6.41 24.24 22.73
N LEU A 104 7.22 23.39 23.37
CA LEU A 104 7.66 23.61 24.74
C LEU A 104 8.47 24.92 24.83
N PRO A 105 8.22 25.76 25.85
CA PRO A 105 9.00 26.96 26.06
C PRO A 105 10.46 26.53 26.27
N LYS A 106 11.34 26.98 25.37
CA LYS A 106 12.79 26.86 25.56
C LYS A 106 13.06 27.56 26.89
N MET A 107 13.42 26.81 27.94
CA MET A 107 14.00 27.42 29.12
C MET A 107 15.29 28.10 28.65
N GLU A 108 15.20 29.39 28.30
CA GLU A 108 16.38 30.22 28.21
C GLU A 108 17.03 30.15 29.58
N SER A 109 18.18 29.47 29.64
CA SER A 109 19.16 29.75 30.67
C SER A 109 19.51 31.23 30.53
N SER A 110 18.83 32.08 31.30
CA SER A 110 19.16 33.48 31.46
C SER A 110 20.59 33.56 31.99
N LYS A 111 21.55 33.73 31.07
CA LYS A 111 22.88 34.19 31.38
C LYS A 111 23.00 35.56 30.74
N ALA A 112 22.74 36.59 31.55
CA ALA A 112 22.86 37.98 31.17
C ALA A 112 24.23 38.26 30.51
N PRO A 113 24.29 39.03 29.41
CA PRO A 113 25.56 39.58 28.95
C PRO A 113 25.88 40.82 29.78
N SER A 114 26.85 40.68 30.69
CA SER A 114 27.57 41.81 31.27
C SER A 114 28.36 42.50 30.15
N ILE A 115 28.11 43.80 29.98
CA ILE A 115 28.82 44.67 29.07
C ILE A 115 30.22 44.89 29.61
N VAL A 116 31.24 44.43 28.89
CA VAL A 116 32.59 45.01 28.94
C VAL A 116 33.15 45.06 27.51
N PRO A 117 33.59 46.22 26.99
CA PRO A 117 34.26 46.29 25.71
C PRO A 117 35.76 46.02 25.90
N SER A 118 36.31 45.07 25.15
CA SER A 118 37.74 45.07 24.86
C SER A 118 38.01 44.54 23.47
N VAL A 119 38.55 45.43 22.65
CA VAL A 119 39.10 45.21 21.33
C VAL A 119 40.25 44.21 21.43
N ILE A 120 40.26 43.15 20.62
CA ILE A 120 41.47 42.66 19.95
C ILE A 120 41.08 42.00 18.61
N SER A 121 41.73 42.53 17.58
CA SER A 121 41.89 42.05 16.22
C SER A 121 42.18 40.54 16.12
N GLY A 122 41.53 39.88 15.16
CA GLY A 122 41.84 38.50 14.77
C GLY A 122 41.16 38.10 13.47
N LYS A 123 41.77 38.46 12.34
CA LYS A 123 41.45 37.90 11.01
C LYS A 123 41.53 36.37 11.06
N SER A 124 40.44 35.67 10.71
CA SER A 124 40.49 34.28 10.24
C SER A 124 39.39 34.02 9.20
N GLY A 125 39.69 34.37 7.95
CA GLY A 125 38.83 34.13 6.79
C GLY A 125 39.09 32.76 6.16
N SER A 126 38.83 31.66 6.89
CA SER A 126 39.07 30.30 6.38
C SER A 126 37.91 29.30 6.55
N SER A 127 36.78 29.67 7.15
CA SER A 127 35.75 28.69 7.54
C SER A 127 34.47 28.68 6.69
N GLN A 128 34.23 29.67 5.84
CA GLN A 128 32.99 29.75 5.04
C GLN A 128 33.00 28.82 3.82
N LEU A 129 34.12 28.71 3.09
CA LEU A 129 34.19 27.86 1.90
C LEU A 129 34.15 26.36 2.23
N THR A 130 34.80 25.95 3.33
CA THR A 130 34.79 24.56 3.79
C THR A 130 33.39 24.12 4.23
N ALA A 131 32.65 24.98 4.94
CA ALA A 131 31.27 24.71 5.33
C ALA A 131 30.32 24.60 4.11
N VAL A 132 30.47 25.49 3.13
CA VAL A 132 29.69 25.45 1.88
C VAL A 132 29.98 24.18 1.07
N TRP A 133 31.24 23.76 1.00
CA TRP A 133 31.61 22.53 0.28
C TRP A 133 31.07 21.26 0.95
N MET A 134 31.14 21.19 2.29
CA MET A 134 30.54 20.08 3.05
C MET A 134 29.01 20.01 2.87
N GLN A 135 28.33 21.16 2.87
CA GLN A 135 26.88 21.23 2.64
C GLN A 135 26.51 20.81 1.21
N HIS A 136 27.29 21.23 0.21
CA HIS A 136 27.07 20.81 -1.17
C HIS A 136 27.29 19.30 -1.34
N SER A 137 28.35 18.74 -0.73
CA SER A 137 28.60 17.30 -0.74
C SER A 137 27.46 16.51 -0.11
N ALA A 138 26.93 16.96 1.03
CA ALA A 138 25.79 16.32 1.68
C ALA A 138 24.52 16.37 0.81
N ASN A 139 24.29 17.49 0.11
CA ASN A 139 23.17 17.63 -0.81
C ASN A 139 23.28 16.73 -2.04
N VAL A 140 24.50 16.55 -2.58
CA VAL A 140 24.74 15.63 -3.70
C VAL A 140 24.49 14.19 -3.30
N GLU A 141 24.97 13.76 -2.13
CA GLU A 141 24.73 12.40 -1.64
C GLU A 141 23.25 12.15 -1.34
N LYS A 142 22.54 13.14 -0.78
CA LYS A 142 21.08 13.08 -0.61
C LYS A 142 20.34 12.99 -1.95
N ALA A 143 20.79 13.72 -2.97
CA ALA A 143 20.20 13.68 -4.31
C ALA A 143 20.44 12.32 -4.99
N LYS A 144 21.64 11.74 -4.84
CA LYS A 144 21.94 10.39 -5.36
C LYS A 144 21.09 9.32 -4.69
N ALA A 145 20.92 9.38 -3.37
CA ALA A 145 20.07 8.42 -2.66
C ALA A 145 18.61 8.52 -3.15
N ARG A 146 18.08 9.73 -3.30
CA ARG A 146 16.74 9.95 -3.86
C ARG A 146 16.59 9.40 -5.26
N LEU A 147 17.57 9.63 -6.13
CA LEU A 147 17.54 9.14 -7.51
C LEU A 147 17.60 7.61 -7.58
N LYS A 148 18.41 6.98 -6.72
CA LYS A 148 18.48 5.52 -6.63
C LYS A 148 17.14 4.91 -6.23
N TYR A 149 16.52 5.41 -5.16
CA TYR A 149 15.24 4.88 -4.69
C TYR A 149 14.08 5.21 -5.63
N ALA A 150 14.10 6.37 -6.29
CA ALA A 150 13.10 6.70 -7.32
C ALA A 150 13.21 5.78 -8.55
N ALA A 151 14.41 5.37 -8.94
CA ALA A 151 14.61 4.40 -10.02
C ALA A 151 14.13 2.99 -9.62
N GLU A 152 14.42 2.56 -8.38
CA GLU A 152 13.92 1.29 -7.85
C GLU A 152 12.39 1.27 -7.75
N GLU A 153 11.77 2.37 -7.30
CA GLU A 153 10.31 2.52 -7.24
C GLU A 153 9.66 2.48 -8.63
N ALA A 154 10.26 3.16 -9.63
CA ALA A 154 9.76 3.12 -11.01
C ALA A 154 9.81 1.71 -11.62
N GLU A 155 10.85 0.93 -11.34
CA GLU A 155 10.93 -0.46 -11.83
C GLU A 155 9.90 -1.36 -11.14
N LEU A 156 9.63 -1.16 -9.84
CA LEU A 156 8.56 -1.87 -9.14
C LEU A 156 7.18 -1.56 -9.73
N ILE A 157 6.88 -0.29 -10.02
CA ILE A 157 5.62 0.12 -10.67
C ILE A 157 5.47 -0.54 -12.04
N LYS A 158 6.55 -0.62 -12.82
CA LYS A 158 6.56 -1.28 -14.12
C LYS A 158 6.30 -2.78 -13.99
N GLN A 159 6.90 -3.46 -13.01
CA GLN A 159 6.64 -4.88 -12.73
C GLN A 159 5.19 -5.12 -12.30
N GLU A 160 4.64 -4.25 -11.44
CA GLU A 160 3.24 -4.33 -11.02
C GLU A 160 2.28 -4.16 -12.22
N ALA A 161 2.55 -3.20 -13.09
CA ALA A 161 1.78 -3.00 -14.32
C ALA A 161 1.83 -4.23 -15.24
N ALA A 162 3.01 -4.84 -15.40
CA ALA A 162 3.18 -6.06 -16.19
C ALA A 162 2.43 -7.27 -15.61
N LEU A 163 2.48 -7.43 -14.28
CA LEU A 163 1.73 -8.48 -13.58
C LEU A 163 0.22 -8.25 -13.69
N LYS A 164 -0.24 -7.01 -13.56
CA LYS A 164 -1.64 -6.63 -13.73
C LYS A 164 -2.13 -6.92 -15.16
N ALA A 165 -1.34 -6.58 -16.17
CA ALA A 165 -1.64 -6.91 -17.56
C ALA A 165 -1.72 -8.43 -17.77
N SER A 166 -0.78 -9.19 -17.20
CA SER A 166 -0.76 -10.66 -17.28
C SER A 166 -1.98 -11.28 -16.62
N ARG A 167 -2.40 -10.76 -15.46
CA ARG A 167 -3.62 -11.20 -14.78
C ARG A 167 -4.86 -10.95 -15.63
N ASN A 168 -5.00 -9.76 -16.18
CA ASN A 168 -6.13 -9.41 -17.04
C ASN A 168 -6.19 -10.32 -18.28
N LEU A 169 -5.02 -10.59 -18.90
CA LEU A 169 -4.94 -11.50 -20.04
C LEU A 169 -5.42 -12.92 -19.68
N LEU A 170 -5.05 -13.45 -18.51
CA LEU A 170 -5.51 -14.76 -18.05
C LEU A 170 -7.02 -14.79 -17.77
N THR A 171 -7.57 -13.70 -17.23
CA THR A 171 -9.02 -13.58 -17.06
C THR A 171 -9.74 -13.64 -18.40
N VAL A 172 -9.31 -12.85 -19.39
CA VAL A 172 -9.90 -12.84 -20.73
C VAL A 172 -9.77 -14.20 -21.42
N LYS A 173 -8.62 -14.87 -21.27
CA LYS A 173 -8.43 -16.23 -21.82
C LYS A 173 -9.42 -17.23 -21.24
N ARG A 174 -9.66 -17.17 -19.93
CA ARG A 174 -10.63 -18.04 -19.27
C ARG A 174 -12.05 -17.76 -19.76
N GLU A 175 -12.45 -16.50 -19.81
CA GLU A 175 -13.78 -16.10 -20.31
C GLU A 175 -13.99 -16.56 -21.77
N LEU A 176 -12.95 -16.47 -22.60
CA LEU A 176 -12.98 -16.98 -23.98
C LEU A 176 -13.17 -18.50 -24.01
N GLU A 177 -12.40 -19.25 -23.23
CA GLU A 177 -12.49 -20.72 -23.17
C GLU A 177 -13.85 -21.20 -22.66
N GLU A 178 -14.41 -20.50 -21.66
CA GLU A 178 -15.77 -20.74 -21.16
C GLU A 178 -16.83 -20.46 -22.24
N ALA A 179 -16.70 -19.36 -22.98
CA ALA A 179 -17.61 -19.00 -24.07
C ALA A 179 -17.52 -19.98 -25.25
N GLU A 180 -16.31 -20.38 -25.65
CA GLU A 180 -16.08 -21.39 -26.69
C GLU A 180 -16.67 -22.74 -26.31
N SER A 181 -16.48 -23.16 -25.05
CA SER A 181 -17.07 -24.39 -24.51
C SER A 181 -18.60 -24.32 -24.50
N GLY A 182 -19.16 -23.18 -24.08
CA GLY A 182 -20.61 -22.94 -24.11
C GLY A 182 -21.19 -22.98 -25.53
N LEU A 183 -20.53 -22.34 -26.49
CA LEU A 183 -20.95 -22.37 -27.90
C LEU A 183 -20.87 -23.79 -28.47
N SER A 184 -19.80 -24.53 -28.19
CA SER A 184 -19.64 -25.93 -28.59
C SER A 184 -20.77 -26.81 -28.05
N ALA A 185 -21.17 -26.60 -26.79
CA ALA A 185 -22.30 -27.31 -26.19
C ALA A 185 -23.63 -26.98 -26.90
N ILE A 186 -23.88 -25.70 -27.20
CA ILE A 186 -25.09 -25.27 -27.94
C ILE A 186 -25.11 -25.88 -29.35
N CYS A 187 -23.99 -25.84 -30.08
CA CYS A 187 -23.90 -26.44 -31.41
C CYS A 187 -24.24 -27.94 -31.38
N LYS A 188 -23.70 -28.69 -30.42
CA LYS A 188 -24.03 -30.11 -30.24
C LYS A 188 -25.53 -30.32 -30.03
N VAL A 189 -26.18 -29.54 -29.17
CA VAL A 189 -27.63 -29.64 -28.92
C VAL A 189 -28.46 -29.34 -30.18
N LEU A 190 -28.04 -28.36 -30.98
CA LEU A 190 -28.70 -28.04 -32.25
C LEU A 190 -28.53 -29.16 -33.28
N ASP A 191 -27.35 -29.78 -33.35
CA ASP A 191 -27.10 -30.93 -34.25
C ASP A 191 -27.93 -32.17 -33.86
N PHE A 192 -28.14 -32.41 -32.55
CA PHE A 192 -29.09 -33.42 -32.07
C PHE A 192 -30.54 -33.10 -32.43
N SER A 193 -30.93 -31.83 -32.43
CA SER A 193 -32.29 -31.39 -32.76
C SER A 193 -32.59 -31.50 -34.27
N GLN A 194 -31.58 -31.29 -35.13
CA GLN A 194 -31.70 -31.48 -36.58
C GLN A 194 -31.70 -32.95 -37.02
N SER A 195 -31.00 -33.82 -36.29
CA SER A 195 -31.04 -35.27 -36.55
C SER A 195 -32.34 -35.93 -36.07
N ALA A 196 -32.97 -35.42 -35.01
CA ALA A 196 -34.31 -35.87 -34.57
C ALA A 196 -35.44 -35.46 -35.53
N THR A 197 -35.31 -34.33 -36.22
CA THR A 197 -36.34 -33.83 -37.16
C THR A 197 -36.27 -34.46 -38.56
N LYS A 198 -35.11 -34.98 -38.98
CA LYS A 198 -34.98 -35.75 -40.24
C LYS A 198 -35.47 -37.20 -40.15
N SER A 199 -35.80 -37.70 -38.95
CA SER A 199 -36.32 -39.06 -38.75
C SER A 199 -37.87 -39.14 -38.81
N VAL A 200 -38.58 -38.04 -39.01
CA VAL A 200 -40.06 -37.99 -38.95
C VAL A 200 -40.70 -37.58 -40.30
N GLU A 201 -39.92 -37.49 -41.38
CA GLU A 201 -40.44 -37.32 -42.74
C GLU A 201 -40.25 -38.59 -43.58
N SER A 202 -40.90 -39.68 -43.18
CA SER A 202 -41.39 -40.68 -44.14
C SER A 202 -42.68 -41.33 -43.62
N ASP A 203 -43.79 -40.59 -43.68
CA ASP A 203 -45.05 -41.25 -44.03
C ASP A 203 -46.04 -40.22 -44.57
N HIS A 204 -46.43 -40.45 -45.82
CA HIS A 204 -47.37 -39.63 -46.56
C HIS A 204 -48.77 -39.71 -45.95
N GLY A 205 -49.31 -38.56 -45.54
CA GLY A 205 -50.71 -38.44 -45.11
C GLY A 205 -51.23 -37.00 -45.25
N SER A 206 -51.87 -36.74 -46.39
CA SER A 206 -52.52 -35.48 -46.78
C SER A 206 -53.40 -34.84 -45.70
N CYS A 207 -53.13 -33.56 -45.36
CA CYS A 207 -54.16 -32.56 -45.02
C CYS A 207 -53.61 -31.11 -45.16
N LYS A 208 -54.48 -30.21 -45.63
CA LYS A 208 -54.23 -28.82 -46.12
C LYS A 208 -53.68 -27.83 -45.07
N PRO A 209 -53.10 -26.69 -45.51
CA PRO A 209 -52.42 -25.74 -44.62
C PRO A 209 -53.34 -24.64 -44.09
N PRO A 210 -52.93 -23.95 -43.01
CA PRO A 210 -53.15 -22.52 -42.90
C PRO A 210 -51.84 -21.74 -42.85
N VAL A 211 -51.95 -20.56 -43.43
CA VAL A 211 -50.97 -19.51 -43.67
C VAL A 211 -50.50 -18.87 -42.36
N SER A 212 -49.20 -18.61 -42.22
CA SER A 212 -48.65 -17.24 -42.06
C SER A 212 -47.23 -17.28 -41.51
N SER A 213 -46.28 -17.17 -42.43
CA SER A 213 -44.92 -16.68 -42.21
C SER A 213 -44.94 -15.35 -41.45
N LYS A 214 -44.09 -15.21 -40.44
CA LYS A 214 -43.40 -13.97 -40.08
C LYS A 214 -42.22 -14.29 -39.16
N PHE A 215 -41.05 -14.41 -39.78
CA PHE A 215 -39.78 -14.26 -39.10
C PHE A 215 -39.71 -12.86 -38.47
N HIS A 216 -39.41 -12.78 -37.17
CA HIS A 216 -38.79 -11.61 -36.57
C HIS A 216 -37.54 -12.08 -35.81
N VAL A 217 -36.42 -12.09 -36.53
CA VAL A 217 -35.08 -12.09 -35.92
C VAL A 217 -34.84 -10.66 -35.46
N LEU A 218 -35.03 -10.38 -34.18
CA LEU A 218 -34.56 -9.15 -33.56
C LEU A 218 -33.03 -9.23 -33.46
N ARG A 219 -32.35 -8.60 -34.43
CA ARG A 219 -30.95 -8.20 -34.25
C ARG A 219 -30.93 -7.04 -33.27
N TYR A 220 -30.45 -7.26 -32.06
CA TYR A 220 -29.87 -6.19 -31.27
C TYR A 220 -28.42 -6.02 -31.72
N MET A 221 -28.19 -5.01 -32.56
CA MET A 221 -26.90 -4.33 -32.64
C MET A 221 -27.00 -3.20 -31.61
N ASP A 222 -26.25 -3.27 -30.53
CA ASP A 222 -25.97 -2.09 -29.71
C ASP A 222 -24.53 -1.67 -30.02
N ASP A 223 -24.43 -0.83 -31.05
CA ASP A 223 -23.29 0.04 -31.29
C ASP A 223 -23.36 1.15 -30.23
N ASN A 224 -22.46 1.13 -29.25
CA ASN A 224 -22.14 2.32 -28.48
C ASN A 224 -20.62 2.48 -28.39
N ARG A 225 -20.07 3.00 -29.49
CA ARG A 225 -18.90 3.87 -29.45
C ARG A 225 -19.36 5.19 -28.84
N ASP A 226 -18.77 5.59 -27.72
CA ASP A 226 -18.42 6.99 -27.52
C ASP A 226 -17.23 7.09 -26.56
N ASP A 227 -16.06 7.18 -27.19
CA ASP A 227 -14.92 7.93 -26.66
C ASP A 227 -15.38 9.38 -26.40
N ARG A 228 -15.37 9.83 -25.14
CA ARG A 228 -15.16 11.24 -24.80
C ARG A 228 -14.73 11.40 -23.34
N THR A 229 -13.43 11.65 -23.20
CA THR A 229 -12.80 12.35 -22.07
C THR A 229 -13.49 13.69 -21.78
N PRO A 230 -13.43 14.15 -20.52
CA PRO A 230 -13.33 15.58 -20.25
C PRO A 230 -12.09 15.88 -19.40
N LEU A 231 -11.05 16.38 -20.07
CA LEU A 231 -10.04 17.23 -19.46
C LEU A 231 -10.52 18.69 -19.56
N GLN A 232 -10.27 19.43 -18.48
CA GLN A 232 -10.24 20.90 -18.34
C GLN A 232 -11.56 21.68 -18.40
N MET A 233 -11.91 22.25 -17.24
CA MET A 233 -12.16 23.67 -16.94
C MET A 233 -12.81 23.65 -15.54
N PHE A 234 -12.23 24.19 -14.48
CA PHE A 234 -12.32 25.61 -14.13
C PHE A 234 -11.25 25.98 -13.08
N LEU A 235 -10.43 26.98 -13.41
CA LEU A 235 -9.78 27.90 -12.49
C LEU A 235 -10.42 29.29 -12.74
N LEU A 236 -10.50 30.09 -11.68
CA LEU A 236 -10.84 31.53 -11.59
C LEU A 236 -12.33 31.91 -11.48
N LYS A 237 -12.77 32.15 -10.24
CA LYS A 237 -12.86 33.51 -9.68
C LYS A 237 -12.84 33.48 -8.15
#